data_AF-A0A6I6JNW6-F1
#
_entry.id   AF-A0A6I6JNW6-F1
#
_cell.length_a   1.000
_cell.length_b   1.000
_cell.length_c   1.000
_cell.angle_alpha   90.00
_cell.angle_beta   90.00
_cell.angle_gamma   90.00
#
_symmetry.space_group_name_H-M   'P 1'
#
loop_
_entity.id
_entity.type
_entity.pdbx_description
1 polymer ?
#
loop_
_entity_poly.entity_id
_entity_poly.type
_entity_poly.pdbx_seq_one_letter_code
_entity_poly.pdbx_strand_id
1 'polypeptide(L)' 'MKNNPENTLDDRHEGLNLYKSSCPKCKYYTWGKYSCEAFPTGIPDLILSGEDLHYKPLDGQKNSLVFNPN' A
#
# COMPACT_ATOMS: atom_id res chain seq x y z
N MET A 1 -30.84 -17.09 -5.26
CA MET A 1 -29.82 -16.91 -4.19
C MET A 1 -29.24 -15.51 -4.36
N LYS A 2 -29.13 -14.75 -3.27
CA LYS A 2 -28.88 -13.31 -3.28
C LYS A 2 -27.43 -13.03 -3.70
N ASN A 3 -27.22 -12.16 -4.69
CA ASN A 3 -25.89 -11.61 -5.02
C ASN A 3 -25.47 -10.70 -3.86
N ASN A 4 -24.54 -11.18 -3.03
CA ASN A 4 -23.98 -10.41 -1.92
C ASN A 4 -22.77 -9.62 -2.43
N PRO A 5 -22.75 -8.28 -2.38
CA PRO A 5 -21.62 -7.47 -2.86
C PRO A 5 -20.36 -7.56 -1.97
N GLU A 6 -20.37 -8.34 -0.89
CA GLU A 6 -19.27 -8.45 0.09
C GLU A 6 -18.32 -9.62 -0.17
N ASN A 7 -17.95 -9.88 -1.42
CA ASN A 7 -16.95 -10.90 -1.75
C ASN A 7 -15.83 -10.36 -2.62
N THR A 8 -15.41 -9.12 -2.37
CA THR A 8 -14.11 -8.65 -2.84
C THR A 8 -13.07 -9.30 -1.95
N LEU A 9 -12.41 -10.34 -2.47
CA LEU A 9 -11.20 -10.88 -1.84
C LEU A 9 -10.20 -9.72 -1.81
N ASP A 10 -9.85 -9.26 -0.61
CA ASP A 10 -8.89 -8.19 -0.43
C ASP A 10 -7.47 -8.77 -0.62
N ASP A 11 -7.12 -9.06 -1.86
CA ASP A 11 -5.85 -9.71 -2.26
C ASP A 11 -4.63 -8.78 -2.12
N ARG A 12 -4.76 -7.63 -1.45
CA ARG A 12 -3.65 -6.68 -1.24
C ARG A 12 -2.50 -7.29 -0.42
N HIS A 13 -2.78 -8.34 0.35
CA HIS A 13 -1.75 -9.19 0.96
C HIS A 13 -0.82 -9.83 -0.09
N GLU A 14 -1.35 -10.23 -1.25
CA GLU A 14 -0.60 -10.94 -2.30
C GLU A 14 0.38 -10.02 -3.03
N GLY A 15 0.06 -8.72 -3.12
CA GLY A 15 0.92 -7.73 -3.77
C GLY A 15 2.15 -7.33 -2.96
N LEU A 16 2.13 -7.53 -1.63
CA LEU A 16 3.20 -7.05 -0.75
C LEU A 16 4.42 -7.98 -0.78
N ASN A 17 5.50 -7.50 -1.37
CA ASN A 17 6.79 -8.14 -1.28
C ASN A 17 7.53 -7.71 0.01
N LEU A 18 7.49 -8.53 1.06
CA LEU A 18 8.10 -8.22 2.37
C LEU A 18 9.61 -7.96 2.32
N TYR A 19 10.31 -8.49 1.32
CA TYR A 19 11.76 -8.37 1.21
C TYR A 19 12.18 -7.16 0.37
N LYS A 20 11.39 -6.81 -0.65
CA LYS A 20 11.70 -5.72 -1.59
C LYS A 20 10.99 -4.41 -1.27
N SER A 21 9.73 -4.47 -0.84
CA SER A 21 8.94 -3.27 -0.55
C SER A 21 9.50 -2.49 0.63
N SER A 22 9.36 -1.16 0.57
CA SER A 22 9.65 -0.27 1.67
C SER A 22 8.48 -0.16 2.66
N CYS A 23 7.25 -0.57 2.28
CA CYS A 23 6.05 -0.47 3.12
C CYS A 23 6.21 -1.10 4.52
N PRO A 24 6.72 -2.35 4.67
CA PRO A 24 6.91 -2.99 5.98
C PRO A 24 7.74 -2.18 6.98
N LYS A 25 8.61 -1.30 6.46
CA LYS A 25 9.59 -0.51 7.21
C LYS A 25 9.15 0.94 7.40
N CYS A 26 8.02 1.35 6.81
CA CYS A 26 7.55 2.72 6.78
C CYS A 26 6.62 3.02 7.96
N LYS A 27 6.79 4.18 8.60
CA LYS A 27 5.95 4.63 9.72
C LYS A 27 4.50 4.91 9.38
N TYR A 28 4.21 5.18 8.11
CA TYR A 28 2.86 5.43 7.62
C TYR A 28 2.12 4.15 7.24
N TYR A 29 2.78 2.99 7.29
CA TYR A 29 2.21 1.70 6.91
C TYR A 29 1.56 0.98 8.10
N THR A 30 0.35 0.45 7.89
CA THR A 30 -0.42 -0.31 8.88
C THR A 30 -0.49 -1.78 8.50
N TRP A 31 0.31 -2.61 9.16
CA TRP A 31 0.42 -4.05 8.89
C TRP A 31 -0.89 -4.84 8.89
N GLY A 32 -1.78 -4.60 9.86
CA GLY A 32 -3.05 -5.34 9.95
C GLY A 32 -4.09 -4.99 8.89
N LYS A 33 -3.88 -3.88 8.17
CA LYS A 33 -4.84 -3.35 7.18
C LYS A 33 -4.26 -3.24 5.77
N TYR A 34 -2.95 -3.50 5.61
CA TYR A 34 -2.23 -3.33 4.35
C TYR A 34 -2.47 -1.95 3.73
N SER A 35 -2.54 -0.93 4.59
CA SER A 35 -2.90 0.43 4.24
C SER A 35 -1.78 1.40 4.58
N CYS A 36 -1.70 2.51 3.84
CA CYS A 36 -0.74 3.58 4.07
C CYS A 36 -1.46 4.93 4.13
N GLU A 37 -1.06 5.81 5.05
CA GLU A 37 -1.62 7.18 5.12
C GLU A 37 -1.38 7.99 3.84
N ALA A 38 -0.30 7.72 3.11
CA ALA A 38 -0.02 8.35 1.83
C ALA A 38 -1.07 7.97 0.76
N PHE A 39 -1.66 6.77 0.89
CA PHE A 39 -2.55 6.17 -0.09
C PHE A 39 -3.85 5.66 0.58
N PRO A 40 -4.76 6.55 1.00
CA PRO A 40 -5.97 6.18 1.74
C PRO A 40 -6.94 5.30 0.92
N THR A 41 -6.82 5.29 -0.41
CA THR A 41 -7.63 4.47 -1.32
C THR A 41 -7.00 3.13 -1.69
N GLY A 42 -5.75 2.87 -1.27
CA GLY A 42 -4.99 1.66 -1.62
C GLY A 42 -3.59 1.98 -2.14
N ILE A 43 -2.61 1.20 -1.69
CA ILE A 43 -1.20 1.35 -2.06
C ILE A 43 -1.02 0.81 -3.49
N PRO A 44 -0.37 1.54 -4.40
CA PRO A 44 -0.08 1.06 -5.75
C PRO A 44 0.76 -0.22 -5.76
N ASP A 45 0.48 -1.11 -6.72
CA ASP A 45 1.18 -2.40 -6.86
C ASP A 45 2.69 -2.23 -7.02
N LEU A 46 3.15 -1.22 -7.76
CA LEU A 46 4.58 -0.92 -7.93
C LEU A 46 5.29 -0.63 -6.60
N ILE A 47 4.57 -0.06 -5.62
CA ILE A 47 5.11 0.20 -4.28
C ILE A 47 5.03 -1.05 -3.41
N LEU A 48 3.93 -1.80 -3.49
CA LEU A 48 3.77 -3.07 -2.77
C LEU A 48 4.76 -4.15 -3.25
N SER A 49 5.06 -4.21 -4.56
CA SER A 49 6.02 -5.14 -5.15
C SER A 49 7.47 -4.77 -4.82
N GLY A 50 7.72 -3.50 -4.50
CA GLY A 50 9.04 -2.93 -4.26
C GLY A 50 9.79 -2.49 -5.52
N GLU A 51 9.09 -2.37 -6.65
CA GLU A 51 9.64 -1.74 -7.86
C GLU A 51 9.83 -0.22 -7.70
N ASP A 52 8.96 0.41 -6.91
CA ASP A 52 9.12 1.77 -6.43
C ASP A 52 9.19 1.77 -4.89
N LEU A 53 10.26 2.36 -4.33
CA LEU A 53 10.46 2.42 -2.88
C LEU A 53 9.78 3.63 -2.23
N HIS A 54 9.04 4.43 -3.01
CA HIS A 54 8.28 5.60 -2.58
C HIS A 54 9.14 6.71 -1.96
N TYR A 55 10.31 7.00 -2.54
CA TYR A 55 11.20 8.09 -2.09
C TYR A 55 10.78 9.48 -2.56
N LYS A 56 9.78 9.56 -3.44
CA LYS A 56 9.19 10.79 -3.95
C LYS A 56 7.66 10.62 -4.02
N PRO A 57 6.88 11.71 -3.93
CA PRO A 57 5.44 11.62 -4.17
C PRO A 57 5.16 11.12 -5.57
N LEU A 58 4.14 10.26 -5.72
CA LEU A 58 3.66 9.86 -7.04
C LEU A 58 2.83 10.97 -7.68
N ASP A 59 2.79 11.00 -9.01
CA ASP A 59 1.92 11.91 -9.75
C ASP A 59 0.46 11.66 -9.35
N GLY A 60 -0.24 12.73 -8.94
CA GLY A 60 -1.62 12.66 -8.47
C GLY A 60 -1.78 12.25 -7.00
N GLN A 61 -0.69 11.97 -6.26
CA GLN A 61 -0.74 11.82 -4.81
C GLN A 61 -1.16 13.14 -4.16
N LYS A 62 -2.22 13.13 -3.34
CA LYS A 62 -2.81 14.35 -2.76
C LYS A 62 -2.01 14.96 -1.61
N ASN A 63 -1.05 14.22 -1.06
CA ASN A 63 -0.20 14.64 0.05
C ASN A 63 1.28 14.47 -0.35
N SER A 64 2.18 14.96 0.48
CA SER A 64 3.63 14.87 0.27
C SER A 64 4.30 13.74 1.09
N LEU A 65 3.50 12.81 1.64
CA LEU A 65 4.03 11.71 2.43
C LEU A 65 4.80 10.76 1.54
N VAL A 66 6.06 10.52 1.88
CA VAL A 66 6.93 9.57 1.21
C VAL A 66 7.42 8.55 2.24
N PHE A 67 8.12 7.53 1.77
CA PHE A 67 8.77 6.57 2.65
C PHE A 67 9.52 7.27 3.79
N ASN A 68 9.21 6.87 5.02
CA ASN A 68 9.85 7.36 6.23
C ASN A 68 10.02 6.17 7.19
N PRO A 69 11.26 5.79 7.54
CA PRO A 69 11.51 4.59 8.34
C PRO A 69 10.90 4.69 9.75
N ASN A 70 10.45 3.55 10.27
CA ASN A 70 10.13 3.35 11.69
C ASN A 70 11.37 3.20 12.56
#